data_AF-A0A1Q9Q1F7-F1
#
_entry.id   AF-A0A1Q9Q1F7-F1
#
_cell.length_a   1.000
_cell.length_b   1.000
_cell.length_c   1.000
_cell.angle_alpha   90.00
_cell.angle_beta   90.00
_cell.angle_gamma   90.00
#
_symmetry.space_group_name_H-M   'P 1'
#
loop_
_entity.id
_entity.type
_entity.pdbx_description
1 polymer ?
#
loop_
_entity_poly.entity_id
_entity_poly.type
_entity_poly.pdbx_seq_one_letter_code
_entity_poly.pdbx_strand_id
1 'polypeptide(L)'
;MKKVKRFIQVVVCSLLMASLFCFANGSANATGNYITVQKGDTLYRISKQYHLTVQELKDYNDLKNDKIYIGQKLYIPNLEQSKSMFIVNAGSFTNKANAEKRVSLLKKEGIDAIIVKKEIKGKSHYRVQAGVYSSKVNAEKQQNTLKKMGITDAYILTEKPLHINGITVGATYNQLIHQFGKPGKTEDQSNIRFLYYRNDGAGVQVKFTKANGSIDQLQVYPEFLKTHSIPNERKEILDVYGYPNDVKIVSCYESAKCEQLIYLFNQNQLTVQIDRDGKSVQYLDLKRAE
;
A
#
# COMPACT_ATOMS: atom_id res chain seq x y z
N MET A 1 55.91 -10.96 35.02
CA MET A 1 55.35 -11.82 33.94
C MET A 1 53.83 -12.09 34.01
N LYS A 2 53.06 -11.58 34.99
CA LYS A 2 51.58 -11.73 35.03
C LYS A 2 50.80 -10.56 34.41
N LYS A 3 51.40 -9.37 34.27
CA LYS A 3 50.73 -8.19 33.66
C LYS A 3 50.75 -8.18 32.13
N VAL A 4 51.70 -8.88 31.50
CA VAL A 4 51.80 -8.97 30.01
C VAL A 4 50.83 -10.00 29.43
N LYS A 5 50.49 -11.07 30.17
CA LYS A 5 49.49 -12.07 29.74
C LYS A 5 48.05 -11.54 29.72
N ARG A 6 47.72 -10.53 30.55
CA ARG A 6 46.38 -9.92 30.60
C ARG A 6 46.13 -8.94 29.46
N PHE A 7 47.18 -8.36 28.88
CA PHE A 7 47.08 -7.48 27.70
C PHE A 7 46.86 -8.29 26.40
N ILE A 8 47.45 -9.49 26.31
CA ILE A 8 47.31 -10.35 25.12
C ILE A 8 45.92 -11.00 25.03
N GLN A 9 45.22 -11.23 26.15
CA GLN A 9 43.82 -11.70 26.13
C GLN A 9 42.82 -10.61 25.71
N VAL A 10 43.13 -9.33 25.88
CA VAL A 10 42.22 -8.22 25.51
C VAL A 10 42.40 -7.81 24.04
N VAL A 11 43.59 -8.01 23.47
CA VAL A 11 43.88 -7.69 22.05
C VAL A 11 43.42 -8.80 21.09
N VAL A 12 43.30 -10.05 21.53
CA VAL A 12 42.81 -11.16 20.69
C VAL A 12 41.27 -11.24 20.62
N CYS A 13 40.54 -10.70 21.61
CA CYS A 13 39.08 -10.57 21.52
C CYS A 13 38.59 -9.32 20.77
N SER A 14 39.43 -8.30 20.59
CA SER A 14 39.10 -7.10 19.81
C SER A 14 39.35 -7.26 18.30
N LEU A 15 40.03 -8.34 17.89
CA LEU A 15 40.24 -8.71 16.47
C LEU A 15 39.35 -9.86 15.98
N LEU A 16 38.56 -10.49 16.84
CA LEU A 16 37.48 -11.44 16.46
C LEU A 16 36.07 -10.84 16.49
N MET A 17 35.93 -9.56 16.89
CA MET A 17 34.66 -8.81 16.87
C MET A 17 34.53 -7.85 15.67
N ALA A 18 35.48 -7.88 14.73
CA ALA A 18 35.47 -7.01 13.53
C ALA A 18 35.14 -7.76 12.22
N SER A 19 34.80 -9.06 12.27
CA SER A 19 34.44 -9.86 11.10
C SER A 19 33.01 -10.42 11.12
N LEU A 20 32.14 -9.93 12.01
CA LEU A 20 30.70 -10.26 12.04
C LEU A 20 29.78 -9.03 11.99
N PHE A 21 30.28 -7.91 11.46
CA PHE A 21 29.47 -6.72 11.12
C PHE A 21 29.59 -6.41 9.63
N CYS A 22 29.30 -7.41 8.81
CA CYS A 22 28.91 -7.23 7.41
C CYS A 22 27.63 -8.02 7.13
N PHE A 23 26.61 -7.90 7.98
CA PHE A 23 25.26 -7.83 7.43
C PHE A 23 25.08 -6.37 6.99
N ALA A 24 25.78 -6.00 5.91
CA ALA A 24 25.23 -4.98 5.05
C ALA A 24 23.85 -5.49 4.68
N ASN A 25 22.82 -4.85 5.24
CA ASN A 25 21.48 -4.88 4.71
C ASN A 25 21.63 -4.49 3.24
N GLY A 26 21.78 -5.50 2.39
CA GLY A 26 21.33 -5.39 1.04
C GLY A 26 19.85 -5.06 1.19
N SER A 27 19.52 -3.77 1.13
CA SER A 27 18.24 -3.35 0.60
C SER A 27 18.20 -3.98 -0.78
N ALA A 28 17.67 -5.21 -0.82
CA ALA A 28 17.23 -5.83 -2.04
C ALA A 28 16.09 -4.94 -2.53
N ASN A 29 16.46 -3.88 -3.25
CA ASN A 29 15.59 -3.30 -4.24
C ASN A 29 15.35 -4.43 -5.23
N ALA A 30 14.29 -5.21 -4.99
CA ALA A 30 13.78 -6.17 -5.95
C ALA A 30 13.19 -5.38 -7.13
N THR A 31 14.07 -4.84 -7.96
CA THR A 31 13.73 -4.30 -9.27
C THR A 31 13.49 -5.48 -10.20
N GLY A 32 12.30 -6.09 -10.11
CA GLY A 32 11.87 -7.11 -11.04
C GLY A 32 10.79 -8.02 -10.50
N ASN A 33 9.52 -7.63 -10.67
CA ASN A 33 8.36 -8.51 -10.52
C ASN A 33 8.21 -9.45 -11.74
N TYR A 34 9.30 -9.95 -12.31
CA TYR A 34 9.29 -10.71 -13.55
C TYR A 34 10.00 -12.04 -13.40
N ILE A 35 9.40 -13.07 -13.97
CA ILE A 35 10.07 -14.34 -14.21
C ILE A 35 10.16 -14.59 -15.70
N THR A 36 11.19 -15.31 -16.11
CA THR A 36 11.29 -15.86 -17.45
C THR A 36 10.88 -17.32 -17.37
N VAL A 37 9.85 -17.71 -18.12
CA VAL A 37 9.34 -19.07 -18.18
C VAL A 37 10.47 -20.01 -18.60
N GLN A 38 10.73 -21.02 -17.78
CA GLN A 38 11.74 -22.03 -17.99
C GLN A 38 11.12 -23.34 -18.48
N LYS A 39 11.96 -24.26 -18.96
CA LYS A 39 11.51 -25.60 -19.36
C LYS A 39 10.80 -26.29 -18.19
N GLY A 40 9.57 -26.73 -18.43
CA GLY A 40 8.74 -27.42 -17.44
C GLY A 40 7.92 -26.49 -16.54
N ASP A 41 7.97 -25.18 -16.74
CA ASP A 41 7.03 -24.27 -16.09
C ASP A 41 5.60 -24.45 -16.59
N THR A 42 4.66 -24.36 -15.67
CA THR A 42 3.23 -24.26 -15.94
C THR A 42 2.67 -23.08 -15.18
N LEU A 43 1.57 -22.50 -15.66
CA LEU A 43 0.89 -21.43 -14.92
C LEU A 43 0.51 -21.87 -13.50
N TYR A 44 0.09 -23.12 -13.30
CA TYR A 44 -0.22 -23.65 -11.98
C TYR A 44 0.99 -23.66 -11.05
N ARG A 45 2.16 -24.12 -11.51
CA ARG A 45 3.37 -24.16 -10.70
C ARG A 45 3.84 -22.75 -10.34
N ILE A 46 3.84 -21.85 -11.32
CA ILE A 46 4.21 -20.46 -11.13
C ILE A 46 3.23 -19.78 -10.18
N SER A 47 1.93 -19.91 -10.41
CA SER A 47 0.92 -19.23 -9.59
C SER A 47 1.02 -19.71 -8.14
N LYS A 48 1.19 -21.02 -7.90
CA LYS A 48 1.39 -21.57 -6.56
C LYS A 48 2.66 -21.04 -5.89
N GLN A 49 3.77 -20.96 -6.62
CA GLN A 49 5.04 -20.42 -6.11
C GLN A 49 4.92 -18.96 -5.66
N TYR A 50 4.12 -18.17 -6.37
CA TYR A 50 3.93 -16.74 -6.10
C TYR A 50 2.60 -16.41 -5.42
N HIS A 51 1.93 -17.42 -4.84
CA HIS A 51 0.67 -17.28 -4.10
C HIS A 51 -0.47 -16.62 -4.90
N LEU A 52 -0.48 -16.82 -6.22
CA LEU A 52 -1.50 -16.41 -7.17
C LEU A 52 -2.41 -17.60 -7.52
N THR A 53 -3.66 -17.30 -7.84
CA THR A 53 -4.48 -18.20 -8.66
C THR A 53 -3.99 -18.18 -10.11
N VAL A 54 -4.24 -19.27 -10.84
CA VAL A 54 -3.95 -19.32 -12.28
C VAL A 54 -4.67 -18.20 -13.02
N GLN A 55 -5.90 -17.88 -12.61
CA GLN A 55 -6.68 -16.81 -13.23
C GLN A 55 -6.03 -15.43 -13.01
N GLU A 56 -5.64 -15.09 -11.78
CA GLU A 56 -4.93 -13.83 -11.51
C GLU A 56 -3.64 -13.75 -12.33
N LEU A 57 -2.82 -14.81 -12.35
CA LEU A 57 -1.59 -14.82 -13.14
C LEU A 57 -1.87 -14.59 -14.64
N LYS A 58 -2.97 -15.13 -15.17
CA LYS A 58 -3.40 -14.88 -16.55
C LYS A 58 -3.85 -13.45 -16.76
N ASP A 59 -4.65 -12.90 -15.86
CA ASP A 59 -5.18 -11.54 -15.95
C ASP A 59 -4.06 -10.49 -15.90
N TYR A 60 -3.05 -10.71 -15.05
CA TYR A 60 -1.88 -9.85 -14.94
C TYR A 60 -0.92 -9.93 -16.15
N ASN A 61 -1.07 -10.95 -16.99
CA ASN A 61 -0.21 -11.20 -18.15
C ASN A 61 -0.99 -11.24 -19.47
N ASP A 62 -2.26 -10.85 -19.45
CA ASP A 62 -3.16 -10.84 -20.60
C ASP A 62 -3.23 -12.19 -21.34
N LEU A 63 -3.13 -13.30 -20.60
CA LEU A 63 -3.13 -14.65 -21.17
C LEU A 63 -4.57 -15.15 -21.38
N LYS A 64 -4.92 -15.42 -22.63
CA LYS A 64 -6.25 -15.94 -22.99
C LYS A 64 -6.46 -17.41 -22.63
N ASN A 65 -5.37 -18.16 -22.47
CA ASN A 65 -5.38 -19.58 -22.17
C ASN A 65 -4.16 -19.94 -21.32
N ASP A 66 -4.02 -21.22 -21.01
CA ASP A 66 -2.99 -21.67 -20.06
C ASP A 66 -1.63 -21.94 -20.72
N LYS A 67 -1.48 -21.61 -22.02
CA LYS A 67 -0.23 -21.81 -22.75
C LYS A 67 0.75 -20.68 -22.43
N ILE A 68 1.95 -21.09 -22.03
CA ILE A 68 3.12 -20.22 -21.86
C ILE A 68 4.30 -20.84 -22.61
N TYR A 69 5.21 -19.98 -23.06
CA TYR A 69 6.35 -20.40 -23.87
C TYR A 69 7.67 -20.20 -23.12
N ILE A 70 8.61 -21.12 -23.31
CA ILE A 70 9.96 -20.97 -22.74
C ILE A 70 10.56 -19.64 -23.23
N GLY A 71 11.14 -18.86 -22.32
CA GLY A 71 11.65 -17.52 -22.60
C GLY A 71 10.61 -16.40 -22.49
N GLN A 72 9.32 -16.71 -22.36
CA GLN A 72 8.28 -15.72 -22.12
C GLN A 72 8.50 -15.05 -20.76
N LYS A 73 8.44 -13.72 -20.73
CA LYS A 73 8.44 -12.97 -19.46
C LYS A 73 7.03 -12.91 -18.92
N LEU A 74 6.84 -13.33 -17.67
CA LEU A 74 5.60 -13.17 -16.94
C LEU A 74 5.79 -12.18 -15.79
N TYR A 75 4.89 -11.22 -15.72
CA TYR A 75 4.69 -10.35 -14.58
C TYR A 75 4.10 -11.14 -13.42
N ILE A 76 4.77 -11.06 -12.28
CA ILE A 76 4.32 -11.57 -11.01
C ILE A 76 3.91 -10.36 -10.17
N PRO A 77 2.61 -10.03 -10.07
CA PRO A 77 2.16 -8.97 -9.17
C PRO A 77 2.63 -9.26 -7.75
N ASN A 78 3.03 -8.22 -7.03
CA ASN A 78 3.33 -8.38 -5.61
C ASN A 78 2.01 -8.39 -4.83
N LEU A 79 1.41 -9.58 -4.67
CA LEU A 79 0.18 -9.73 -3.91
C LEU A 79 0.32 -9.40 -2.41
N GLU A 80 1.54 -9.28 -1.87
CA GLU A 80 1.69 -8.76 -0.50
C GLU A 80 1.21 -7.30 -0.40
N GLN A 81 1.21 -6.56 -1.52
CA GLN A 81 0.56 -5.24 -1.61
C GLN A 81 -0.96 -5.32 -1.78
N SER A 82 -1.52 -6.49 -2.13
CA SER A 82 -2.94 -6.72 -2.36
C SER A 82 -3.62 -7.57 -1.26
N LYS A 83 -2.89 -7.95 -0.21
CA LYS A 83 -3.46 -8.63 0.97
C LYS A 83 -3.90 -7.61 2.00
N SER A 84 -5.01 -7.93 2.68
CA SER A 84 -5.41 -7.19 3.87
C SER A 84 -4.36 -7.40 4.97
N MET A 85 -4.00 -6.31 5.65
CA MET A 85 -3.07 -6.34 6.77
C MET A 85 -3.82 -6.15 8.08
N PHE A 86 -3.44 -6.92 9.09
CA PHE A 86 -3.95 -6.84 10.45
C PHE A 86 -2.99 -5.97 11.28
N ILE A 87 -3.43 -4.75 11.60
CA ILE A 87 -2.68 -3.78 12.37
C ILE A 87 -3.06 -3.89 13.83
N VAL A 88 -2.10 -4.26 14.67
CA VAL A 88 -2.28 -4.32 16.11
C VAL A 88 -1.97 -2.94 16.68
N ASN A 89 -2.98 -2.30 17.27
CA ASN A 89 -2.84 -1.00 17.91
C ASN A 89 -2.87 -1.19 19.43
N ALA A 90 -1.86 -0.68 20.11
CA ALA A 90 -1.79 -0.55 21.56
C ALA A 90 -2.39 0.78 22.02
N GLY A 91 -3.64 1.05 21.62
CA GLY A 91 -4.38 2.27 22.00
C GLY A 91 -4.39 3.37 20.93
N SER A 92 -5.25 4.36 21.18
CA SER A 92 -5.49 5.52 20.31
C SER A 92 -5.70 6.77 21.17
N PHE A 93 -4.88 7.80 20.97
CA PHE A 93 -4.82 8.96 21.84
C PHE A 93 -5.11 10.24 21.07
N THR A 94 -5.80 11.20 21.67
CA THR A 94 -5.96 12.55 21.09
C THR A 94 -4.77 13.45 21.39
N ASN A 95 -3.97 13.13 22.41
CA ASN A 95 -2.73 13.83 22.75
C ASN A 95 -1.51 13.00 22.29
N LYS A 96 -0.66 13.59 21.44
CA LYS A 96 0.54 12.95 20.89
C LYS A 96 1.52 12.48 21.97
N ALA A 97 1.71 13.25 23.04
CA ALA A 97 2.64 12.90 24.13
C ALA A 97 2.22 11.62 24.86
N ASN A 98 0.92 11.32 24.94
CA ASN A 98 0.44 10.07 25.53
C ASN A 98 0.75 8.87 24.62
N ALA A 99 0.63 9.04 23.31
CA ALA A 99 1.04 8.02 22.35
C ALA A 99 2.57 7.79 22.40
N GLU A 100 3.37 8.85 22.52
CA GLU A 100 4.84 8.76 22.66
C GLU A 100 5.24 8.00 23.93
N LYS A 101 4.61 8.27 25.07
CA LYS A 101 4.83 7.51 26.31
C LYS A 101 4.52 6.02 26.14
N ARG A 102 3.41 5.69 25.46
CA ARG A 102 3.03 4.29 25.18
C ARG A 102 4.04 3.62 24.24
N VAL A 103 4.57 4.32 23.23
CA VAL A 103 5.65 3.80 22.39
C VAL A 103 6.92 3.55 23.19
N SER A 104 7.34 4.47 24.05
CA SER A 104 8.52 4.30 24.91
C SER A 104 8.39 3.10 25.85
N LEU A 105 7.19 2.89 26.43
CA LEU A 105 6.89 1.71 27.24
C LEU A 105 7.08 0.42 26.43
N LEU A 106 6.46 0.33 25.25
CA LEU A 106 6.55 -0.85 24.40
C LEU A 106 7.99 -1.17 23.98
N LYS A 107 8.77 -0.15 23.59
CA LYS A 107 10.18 -0.31 23.22
C LYS A 107 11.03 -0.84 24.38
N LYS A 108 10.77 -0.39 25.61
CA LYS A 108 11.44 -0.90 26.82
C LYS A 108 11.17 -2.40 27.04
N GLU A 109 9.97 -2.85 26.68
CA GLU A 109 9.55 -4.26 26.73
C GLU A 109 9.95 -5.04 25.47
N GLY A 110 10.77 -4.47 24.59
CA GLY A 110 11.23 -5.12 23.36
C GLY A 110 10.20 -5.21 22.24
N ILE A 111 9.12 -4.44 22.30
CA ILE A 111 8.08 -4.37 21.27
C ILE A 111 8.27 -3.09 20.45
N ASP A 112 8.59 -3.26 19.17
CA ASP A 112 8.64 -2.15 18.24
C ASP A 112 7.25 -1.56 18.04
N ALA A 113 7.17 -0.23 18.12
CA ALA A 113 5.94 0.50 17.92
C ALA A 113 6.18 1.86 17.24
N ILE A 114 5.22 2.26 16.42
CA ILE A 114 5.18 3.56 15.73
C ILE A 114 3.87 4.28 15.99
N ILE A 115 3.85 5.61 15.79
CA ILE A 115 2.64 6.40 15.89
C ILE A 115 2.09 6.66 14.49
N VAL A 116 0.83 6.30 14.27
CA VAL A 116 0.09 6.60 13.04
C VAL A 116 -0.98 7.63 13.35
N LYS A 117 -0.94 8.76 12.64
CA LYS A 117 -1.98 9.80 12.70
C LYS A 117 -3.18 9.39 11.85
N LYS A 118 -4.39 9.61 12.36
CA LYS A 118 -5.66 9.50 11.63
C LYS A 118 -6.53 10.71 11.97
N GLU A 119 -7.25 11.23 10.99
CA GLU A 119 -8.20 12.34 11.19
C GLU A 119 -9.61 11.78 11.35
N ILE A 120 -10.14 11.81 12.59
CA ILE A 120 -11.45 11.24 12.92
C ILE A 120 -12.37 12.36 13.37
N LYS A 121 -13.42 12.62 12.60
CA LYS A 121 -14.42 13.68 12.88
C LYS A 121 -13.75 15.05 13.15
N GLY A 122 -12.76 15.41 12.33
CA GLY A 122 -12.05 16.69 12.42
C GLY A 122 -11.05 16.81 13.58
N LYS A 123 -10.70 15.69 14.24
CA LYS A 123 -9.68 15.66 15.29
C LYS A 123 -8.58 14.65 14.94
N SER A 124 -7.34 15.03 15.20
CA SER A 124 -6.21 14.11 15.08
C SER A 124 -6.23 13.07 16.21
N HIS A 125 -6.17 11.80 15.81
CA HIS A 125 -5.94 10.66 16.69
C HIS A 125 -4.59 10.02 16.37
N TYR A 126 -3.81 9.74 17.40
CA TYR A 126 -2.48 9.15 17.36
C TYR A 126 -2.59 7.69 17.82
N ARG A 127 -2.63 6.77 16.86
CA ARG A 127 -2.69 5.33 17.12
C ARG A 127 -1.30 4.78 17.33
N VAL A 128 -1.10 4.00 18.39
CA VAL A 128 0.19 3.35 18.66
C VAL A 128 0.17 1.98 18.02
N GLN A 129 0.75 1.86 16.84
CA GLN A 129 0.83 0.61 16.10
C GLN A 129 1.99 -0.23 16.63
N ALA A 130 1.68 -1.42 17.14
CA ALA A 130 2.59 -2.36 17.80
C ALA A 130 2.77 -3.67 17.01
N GLY A 131 2.53 -3.61 15.69
CA GLY A 131 2.72 -4.72 14.76
C GLY A 131 1.77 -4.67 13.57
N VAL A 132 2.23 -5.20 12.44
CA VAL A 132 1.44 -5.37 11.21
C VAL A 132 1.65 -6.80 10.72
N TYR A 133 0.56 -7.52 10.48
CA TYR A 133 0.62 -8.95 10.16
C TYR A 133 -0.26 -9.27 8.95
N SER A 134 0.20 -10.16 8.09
CA SER A 134 -0.63 -10.76 7.02
C SER A 134 -1.56 -11.87 7.56
N SER A 135 -1.27 -12.41 8.75
CA SER A 135 -2.06 -13.44 9.42
C SER A 135 -2.82 -12.87 10.61
N LYS A 136 -4.14 -13.06 10.62
CA LYS A 136 -5.01 -12.66 11.73
C LYS A 136 -4.60 -13.34 13.04
N VAL A 137 -4.23 -14.62 12.99
CA VAL A 137 -3.81 -15.40 14.17
C VAL A 137 -2.55 -14.81 14.80
N ASN A 138 -1.59 -14.36 13.98
CA ASN A 138 -0.37 -13.72 14.49
C ASN A 138 -0.67 -12.35 15.11
N ALA A 139 -1.58 -11.58 14.51
CA ALA A 139 -2.05 -10.32 15.09
C ALA A 139 -2.77 -10.53 16.43
N GLU A 140 -3.62 -11.55 16.53
CA GLU A 140 -4.32 -11.92 17.78
C GLU A 140 -3.34 -12.35 18.87
N LYS A 141 -2.29 -13.10 18.51
CA LYS A 141 -1.22 -13.45 19.45
C LYS A 141 -0.54 -12.20 20.00
N GLN A 142 -0.17 -11.24 19.14
CA GLN A 142 0.44 -9.99 19.57
C GLN A 142 -0.52 -9.14 20.43
N GLN A 143 -1.79 -9.02 20.05
CA GLN A 143 -2.80 -8.32 20.85
C GLN A 143 -2.93 -8.94 22.25
N ASN A 144 -2.95 -10.28 22.35
CA ASN A 144 -3.04 -10.97 23.62
C ASN A 144 -1.79 -10.75 24.48
N THR A 145 -0.60 -10.69 23.89
CA THR A 145 0.63 -10.29 24.59
C THR A 145 0.47 -8.90 25.20
N LEU A 146 0.04 -7.91 24.41
CA LEU A 146 -0.19 -6.54 24.89
C LEU A 146 -1.21 -6.50 26.04
N LYS A 147 -2.34 -7.21 25.90
CA LYS A 147 -3.37 -7.27 26.95
C LYS A 147 -2.86 -7.88 28.24
N LYS A 148 -2.05 -8.95 28.17
CA LYS A 148 -1.41 -9.58 29.35
C LYS A 148 -0.42 -8.65 30.06
N MET A 149 0.18 -7.71 29.32
CA MET A 149 1.04 -6.66 29.87
C MET A 149 0.25 -5.48 30.47
N GLY A 150 -1.08 -5.56 30.54
CA GLY A 150 -1.94 -4.51 31.08
C GLY A 150 -2.40 -3.46 30.06
N ILE A 151 -2.06 -3.62 28.78
CA ILE A 151 -2.53 -2.76 27.68
C ILE A 151 -3.90 -3.27 27.22
N THR A 152 -4.91 -3.06 28.06
CA THR A 152 -6.26 -3.61 27.86
C THR A 152 -7.00 -2.97 26.69
N ASP A 153 -6.63 -1.75 26.31
CA ASP A 153 -7.13 -1.01 25.17
C ASP A 153 -6.49 -1.41 23.83
N ALA A 154 -5.75 -2.53 23.78
CA ALA A 154 -5.18 -3.04 22.54
C ALA A 154 -6.25 -3.66 21.62
N TYR A 155 -6.24 -3.29 20.34
CA TYR A 155 -7.21 -3.73 19.34
C TYR A 155 -6.57 -3.98 17.97
N ILE A 156 -7.23 -4.77 17.13
CA ILE A 156 -6.80 -5.08 15.77
C ILE A 156 -7.67 -4.29 14.79
N LEU A 157 -7.04 -3.67 13.81
CA LEU A 157 -7.70 -3.15 12.63
C LEU A 157 -7.32 -3.98 11.42
N THR A 158 -8.26 -4.17 10.51
CA THR A 158 -7.99 -4.72 9.19
C THR A 158 -7.87 -3.56 8.22
N GLU A 159 -6.67 -3.32 7.69
CA GLU A 159 -6.47 -2.38 6.57
C GLU A 159 -6.44 -3.16 5.26
N LYS A 160 -7.16 -2.66 4.26
CA LYS A 160 -7.25 -3.25 2.93
C LYS A 160 -6.38 -2.46 1.94
N PRO A 161 -5.89 -3.10 0.87
CA PRO A 161 -5.23 -2.40 -0.22
C PRO A 161 -6.07 -1.26 -0.77
N LEU A 162 -5.42 -0.13 -1.05
CA LEU A 162 -6.05 0.99 -1.71
C LEU A 162 -6.34 0.65 -3.16
N HIS A 163 -7.56 0.94 -3.58
CA HIS A 163 -8.04 0.70 -4.94
C HIS A 163 -8.97 1.83 -5.36
N ILE A 164 -9.17 2.03 -6.66
CA ILE A 164 -10.32 2.77 -7.20
C ILE A 164 -11.14 1.76 -8.00
N ASN A 165 -12.37 1.49 -7.57
CA ASN A 165 -13.24 0.48 -8.17
C ASN A 165 -12.59 -0.93 -8.25
N GLY A 166 -11.77 -1.33 -7.28
CA GLY A 166 -11.02 -2.60 -7.34
C GLY A 166 -9.72 -2.56 -8.15
N ILE A 167 -9.41 -1.47 -8.85
CA ILE A 167 -8.11 -1.30 -9.53
C ILE A 167 -7.06 -0.76 -8.56
N THR A 168 -5.96 -1.49 -8.40
CA THR A 168 -4.82 -1.13 -7.57
C THR A 168 -3.65 -0.64 -8.42
N VAL A 169 -2.65 -0.01 -7.79
CA VAL A 169 -1.34 0.20 -8.44
C VAL A 169 -0.76 -1.17 -8.83
N GLY A 170 -0.13 -1.25 -10.00
CA GLY A 170 0.39 -2.50 -10.57
C GLY A 170 -0.62 -3.31 -11.39
N ALA A 171 -1.91 -2.92 -11.41
CA ALA A 171 -2.90 -3.53 -12.29
C ALA A 171 -2.58 -3.33 -13.77
N THR A 172 -3.14 -4.16 -14.64
CA THR A 172 -3.01 -4.04 -16.09
C THR A 172 -4.09 -3.13 -16.68
N TYR A 173 -3.85 -2.66 -17.91
CA TYR A 173 -4.87 -1.93 -18.66
C TYR A 173 -6.13 -2.77 -18.91
N ASN A 174 -5.98 -4.08 -19.14
CA ASN A 174 -7.13 -4.95 -19.38
C ASN A 174 -7.99 -5.14 -18.12
N GLN A 175 -7.37 -5.26 -16.94
CA GLN A 175 -8.10 -5.27 -15.67
C GLN A 175 -8.90 -3.97 -15.50
N LEU A 176 -8.29 -2.82 -15.83
CA LEU A 176 -8.99 -1.54 -15.80
C LEU A 176 -10.19 -1.53 -16.76
N ILE A 177 -10.03 -1.97 -18.01
CA ILE A 177 -11.12 -1.99 -18.99
C ILE A 177 -12.22 -2.99 -18.63
N HIS A 178 -11.88 -4.12 -18.03
CA HIS A 178 -12.86 -5.06 -17.50
C HIS A 178 -13.73 -4.40 -16.42
N GLN A 179 -13.11 -3.57 -15.57
CA GLN A 179 -13.77 -2.98 -14.41
C GLN A 179 -14.52 -1.67 -14.71
N PHE A 180 -13.98 -0.82 -15.59
CA PHE A 180 -14.59 0.45 -15.98
C PHE A 180 -15.40 0.36 -17.28
N GLY A 181 -15.28 -0.74 -18.01
CA GLY A 181 -15.82 -0.89 -19.36
C GLY A 181 -14.93 -0.23 -20.42
N LYS A 182 -15.26 -0.48 -21.68
CA LYS A 182 -14.56 0.10 -22.84
C LYS A 182 -14.93 1.59 -22.99
N PRO A 183 -13.96 2.51 -23.06
CA PRO A 183 -14.23 3.93 -23.30
C PRO A 183 -14.70 4.15 -24.74
N GLY A 184 -15.43 5.24 -24.97
CA GLY A 184 -15.84 5.65 -26.31
C GLY A 184 -14.68 6.21 -27.13
N LYS A 185 -13.71 6.85 -26.46
CA LYS A 185 -12.50 7.42 -27.06
C LYS A 185 -11.32 7.28 -26.09
N THR A 186 -10.12 7.14 -26.64
CA THR A 186 -8.86 7.18 -25.88
C THR A 186 -7.88 8.15 -26.53
N GLU A 187 -7.05 8.81 -25.73
CA GLU A 187 -5.94 9.63 -26.20
C GLU A 187 -4.67 9.27 -25.43
N ASP A 188 -3.55 9.14 -26.13
CA ASP A 188 -2.27 8.76 -25.54
C ASP A 188 -1.29 9.95 -25.60
N GLN A 189 -0.60 10.21 -24.48
CA GLN A 189 0.48 11.19 -24.36
C GLN A 189 1.63 10.58 -23.57
N SER A 190 2.73 10.23 -24.27
CA SER A 190 3.87 9.53 -23.66
C SER A 190 3.44 8.23 -22.96
N ASN A 191 3.69 8.07 -21.65
CA ASN A 191 3.25 6.94 -20.85
C ASN A 191 1.90 7.18 -20.14
N ILE A 192 1.13 8.18 -20.58
CA ILE A 192 -0.18 8.51 -20.03
C ILE A 192 -1.25 8.23 -21.08
N ARG A 193 -2.36 7.64 -20.65
CA ARG A 193 -3.56 7.41 -21.47
C ARG A 193 -4.78 8.03 -20.79
N PHE A 194 -5.56 8.75 -21.57
CA PHE A 194 -6.81 9.37 -21.20
C PHE A 194 -7.98 8.54 -21.76
N LEU A 195 -8.95 8.21 -20.93
CA LEU A 195 -10.12 7.40 -21.28
C LEU A 195 -11.40 8.23 -21.14
N TYR A 196 -12.11 8.37 -22.25
CA TYR A 196 -13.32 9.18 -22.35
C TYR A 196 -14.55 8.26 -22.39
N TYR A 197 -15.31 8.28 -21.31
CA TYR A 197 -16.56 7.52 -21.18
C TYR A 197 -17.79 8.37 -21.56
N ARG A 198 -17.64 9.68 -21.48
CA ARG A 198 -18.58 10.73 -21.88
C ARG A 198 -17.85 11.76 -22.75
N ASN A 199 -18.60 12.66 -23.41
CA ASN A 199 -18.05 13.65 -24.36
C ASN A 199 -17.51 14.93 -23.68
N ASP A 200 -17.69 15.05 -22.36
CA ASP A 200 -17.46 16.24 -21.54
C ASP A 200 -16.09 16.22 -20.82
N GLY A 201 -15.38 15.09 -20.79
CA GLY A 201 -14.04 15.01 -20.20
C GLY A 201 -13.46 13.59 -20.12
N ALA A 202 -12.17 13.51 -19.82
CA ALA A 202 -11.51 12.24 -19.52
C ALA A 202 -11.92 11.78 -18.12
N GLY A 203 -12.78 10.76 -18.03
CA GLY A 203 -13.21 10.20 -16.74
C GLY A 203 -12.13 9.39 -16.04
N VAL A 204 -11.14 8.90 -16.80
CA VAL A 204 -9.98 8.19 -16.23
C VAL A 204 -8.71 8.63 -16.94
N GLN A 205 -7.68 8.93 -16.16
CA GLN A 205 -6.31 9.11 -16.62
C GLN A 205 -5.44 8.02 -16.00
N VAL A 206 -4.65 7.36 -16.83
CA VAL A 206 -3.79 6.24 -16.42
C VAL A 206 -2.37 6.55 -16.82
N LYS A 207 -1.45 6.56 -15.87
CA LYS A 207 -0.01 6.60 -16.14
C LYS A 207 0.54 5.18 -16.00
N PHE A 208 1.23 4.72 -17.03
CA PHE A 208 1.83 3.40 -17.05
C PHE A 208 3.31 3.44 -16.67
N THR A 209 3.80 2.37 -16.04
CA THR A 209 5.24 2.21 -15.87
C THR A 209 5.88 1.93 -17.24
N LYS A 210 7.05 2.52 -17.49
CA LYS A 210 7.83 2.23 -18.71
C LYS A 210 8.39 0.81 -18.74
N ALA A 211 8.54 0.18 -17.58
CA ALA A 211 9.12 -1.15 -17.46
C ALA A 211 8.19 -2.23 -18.01
N ASN A 212 6.88 -2.07 -17.84
CA ASN A 212 5.93 -3.14 -18.16
C ASN A 212 4.52 -2.73 -18.60
N GLY A 213 4.21 -1.44 -18.66
CA GLY A 213 2.86 -1.02 -19.01
C GLY A 213 1.81 -1.28 -17.92
N SER A 214 2.20 -1.69 -16.70
CA SER A 214 1.29 -1.74 -15.55
C SER A 214 0.95 -0.31 -15.11
N ILE A 215 -0.17 -0.16 -14.40
CA ILE A 215 -0.62 1.11 -13.86
C ILE A 215 0.32 1.56 -12.73
N ASP A 216 0.91 2.74 -12.91
CA ASP A 216 1.75 3.44 -11.92
C ASP A 216 0.91 4.44 -11.11
N GLN A 217 -0.01 5.12 -11.80
CA GLN A 217 -0.95 6.06 -11.24
C GLN A 217 -2.28 5.96 -12.00
N LEU A 218 -3.38 6.00 -11.23
CA LEU A 218 -4.75 6.00 -11.71
C LEU A 218 -5.47 7.20 -11.13
N GLN A 219 -5.85 8.14 -11.98
CA GLN A 219 -6.69 9.26 -11.62
C GLN A 219 -8.08 9.09 -12.22
N VAL A 220 -9.12 9.31 -11.41
CA VAL A 220 -10.52 9.11 -11.79
C VAL A 220 -11.33 10.35 -11.43
N TYR A 221 -12.13 10.82 -12.39
CA TYR A 221 -13.01 11.97 -12.29
C TYR A 221 -14.46 11.46 -12.36
N PRO A 222 -15.14 11.28 -11.20
CA PRO A 222 -16.45 10.65 -11.15
C PRO A 222 -17.50 11.32 -12.04
N GLU A 223 -17.45 12.65 -12.19
CA GLU A 223 -18.40 13.42 -13.01
C GLU A 223 -18.44 13.01 -14.49
N PHE A 224 -17.32 12.54 -15.04
CA PHE A 224 -17.19 12.14 -16.45
C PHE A 224 -17.38 10.63 -16.67
N LEU A 225 -17.80 9.90 -15.64
CA LEU A 225 -18.13 8.49 -15.74
C LEU A 225 -19.63 8.27 -15.95
N LYS A 226 -19.97 7.13 -16.57
CA LYS A 226 -21.36 6.66 -16.71
C LYS A 226 -21.82 5.81 -15.52
N THR A 227 -20.90 5.40 -14.65
CA THR A 227 -21.16 4.43 -13.58
C THR A 227 -21.32 5.10 -12.22
N HIS A 228 -22.22 4.58 -11.39
CA HIS A 228 -22.39 4.97 -9.98
C HIS A 228 -21.50 4.14 -9.04
N SER A 229 -20.65 3.26 -9.59
CA SER A 229 -19.77 2.39 -8.79
C SER A 229 -18.54 3.10 -8.21
N ILE A 230 -18.30 4.36 -8.60
CA ILE A 230 -17.23 5.17 -8.01
C ILE A 230 -17.84 6.07 -6.94
N PRO A 231 -17.35 6.03 -5.70
CA PRO A 231 -17.83 6.94 -4.66
C PRO A 231 -17.61 8.39 -5.11
N ASN A 232 -18.70 9.16 -5.18
CA ASN A 232 -18.70 10.54 -5.67
C ASN A 232 -19.06 11.55 -4.57
N GLU A 233 -19.38 11.07 -3.36
CA GLU A 233 -19.55 11.91 -2.18
C GLU A 233 -18.53 11.58 -1.09
N ARG A 234 -18.16 12.59 -0.29
CA ARG A 234 -17.27 12.46 0.86
C ARG A 234 -17.71 11.35 1.82
N LYS A 235 -19.01 11.22 2.06
CA LYS A 235 -19.54 10.18 2.96
C LYS A 235 -19.23 8.78 2.43
N GLU A 236 -19.46 8.55 1.14
CA GLU A 236 -19.18 7.27 0.48
C GLU A 236 -17.68 6.94 0.50
N ILE A 237 -16.82 7.96 0.36
CA ILE A 237 -15.36 7.80 0.51
C ILE A 237 -15.02 7.30 1.91
N LEU A 238 -15.63 7.86 2.96
CA LEU A 238 -15.43 7.40 4.34
C LEU A 238 -16.03 6.00 4.57
N ASP A 239 -17.13 5.65 3.92
CA ASP A 239 -17.74 4.32 4.01
C ASP A 239 -16.85 3.25 3.34
N VAL A 240 -16.18 3.58 2.24
CA VAL A 240 -15.30 2.66 1.49
C VAL A 240 -13.90 2.55 2.12
N TYR A 241 -13.26 3.69 2.41
CA TYR A 241 -11.85 3.73 2.80
C TYR A 241 -11.63 4.03 4.29
N GLY A 242 -12.69 4.36 5.03
CA GLY A 242 -12.60 4.78 6.43
C GLY A 242 -12.02 6.19 6.59
N TYR A 243 -11.46 6.45 7.78
CA TYR A 243 -10.87 7.74 8.12
C TYR A 243 -9.46 7.89 7.53
N PRO A 244 -9.15 9.06 6.91
CA PRO A 244 -7.87 9.28 6.27
C PRO A 244 -6.71 9.39 7.26
N ASN A 245 -5.51 9.17 6.75
CA ASN A 245 -4.24 9.40 7.45
C ASN A 245 -3.99 10.90 7.68
N ASP A 246 -4.43 11.75 6.74
CA ASP A 246 -4.32 13.20 6.86
C ASP A 246 -5.42 13.92 6.06
N VAL A 247 -5.74 15.14 6.46
CA VAL A 247 -6.63 16.03 5.71
C VAL A 247 -5.88 17.34 5.47
N LYS A 248 -5.69 17.68 4.19
CA LYS A 248 -5.01 18.91 3.79
C LYS A 248 -6.00 19.91 3.21
N ILE A 249 -5.81 21.19 3.52
CA ILE A 249 -6.52 22.29 2.86
C ILE A 249 -5.65 22.77 1.71
N VAL A 250 -6.17 22.70 0.49
CA VAL A 250 -5.48 23.10 -0.74
C VAL A 250 -6.28 24.16 -1.49
N SER A 251 -5.59 24.92 -2.33
CA SER A 251 -6.26 25.80 -3.30
C SER A 251 -6.78 24.95 -4.46
N CYS A 252 -8.07 25.11 -4.79
CA CYS A 252 -8.72 24.51 -5.95
C CYS A 252 -9.19 25.61 -6.93
N TYR A 253 -10.09 25.28 -7.86
CA TYR A 253 -10.57 26.20 -8.90
C TYR A 253 -10.96 27.57 -8.32
N GLU A 254 -10.64 28.64 -9.06
CA GLU A 254 -10.88 30.04 -8.64
C GLU A 254 -10.26 30.42 -7.28
N SER A 255 -9.18 29.74 -6.86
CA SER A 255 -8.54 29.95 -5.56
C SER A 255 -9.44 29.62 -4.36
N ALA A 256 -10.51 28.85 -4.56
CA ALA A 256 -11.31 28.33 -3.47
C ALA A 256 -10.49 27.37 -2.59
N LYS A 257 -10.90 27.19 -1.33
CA LYS A 257 -10.28 26.21 -0.43
C LYS A 257 -11.03 24.90 -0.52
N CYS A 258 -10.31 23.84 -0.84
CA CYS A 258 -10.83 22.49 -0.90
C CYS A 258 -10.07 21.55 0.03
N GLU A 259 -10.67 20.41 0.36
CA GLU A 259 -10.05 19.40 1.19
C GLU A 259 -9.45 18.26 0.36
N GLN A 260 -8.27 17.79 0.76
CA GLN A 260 -7.67 16.54 0.28
C GLN A 260 -7.63 15.54 1.41
N LEU A 261 -8.33 14.42 1.23
CA LEU A 261 -8.25 13.26 2.12
C LEU A 261 -7.10 12.37 1.64
N ILE A 262 -6.12 12.12 2.51
CA ILE A 262 -4.91 11.34 2.20
C ILE A 262 -5.00 9.98 2.90
N TYR A 263 -4.93 8.91 2.12
CA TYR A 263 -4.90 7.54 2.59
C TYR A 263 -3.57 6.90 2.20
N LEU A 264 -2.97 6.17 3.14
CA LEU A 264 -1.68 5.50 2.94
C LEU A 264 -1.80 4.02 3.27
N PHE A 265 -1.28 3.15 2.40
CA PHE A 265 -1.22 1.72 2.61
C PHE A 265 -0.08 1.11 1.80
N ASN A 266 0.83 0.35 2.44
CA ASN A 266 1.93 -0.38 1.77
C ASN A 266 2.59 0.38 0.61
N GLN A 267 3.13 1.57 0.87
CA GLN A 267 3.79 2.46 -0.11
C GLN A 267 2.89 2.97 -1.24
N ASN A 268 1.58 2.83 -1.13
CA ASN A 268 0.61 3.45 -2.02
C ASN A 268 -0.13 4.56 -1.29
N GLN A 269 -0.49 5.59 -2.05
CA GLN A 269 -1.29 6.71 -1.61
C GLN A 269 -2.54 6.84 -2.47
N LEU A 270 -3.68 6.99 -1.83
CA LEU A 270 -4.92 7.46 -2.45
C LEU A 270 -5.19 8.88 -1.93
N THR A 271 -5.28 9.82 -2.86
CA THR A 271 -5.68 11.20 -2.60
C THR A 271 -7.09 11.39 -3.12
N VAL A 272 -8.00 11.86 -2.26
CA VAL A 272 -9.36 12.21 -2.67
C VAL A 272 -9.54 13.71 -2.50
N GLN A 273 -9.78 14.39 -3.61
CA GLN A 273 -10.07 15.82 -3.63
C GLN A 273 -11.57 16.03 -3.47
N ILE A 274 -11.97 16.69 -2.39
CA ILE A 274 -13.34 17.14 -2.18
C ILE A 274 -13.50 18.50 -2.84
N ASP A 275 -14.60 18.70 -3.56
CA ASP A 275 -14.95 19.95 -4.21
C ASP A 275 -15.27 21.05 -3.17
N ARG A 276 -15.38 22.30 -3.63
CA ARG A 276 -15.63 23.49 -2.82
C ARG A 276 -16.94 23.44 -2.03
N ASP A 277 -17.88 22.58 -2.44
CA ASP A 277 -19.14 22.34 -1.70
C ASP A 277 -18.94 21.52 -0.40
N GLY A 278 -17.74 20.98 -0.19
CA GLY A 278 -17.36 20.17 0.97
C GLY A 278 -17.98 18.76 0.97
N LYS A 279 -18.65 18.36 -0.11
CA LYS A 279 -19.42 17.12 -0.22
C LYS A 279 -19.03 16.29 -1.44
N SER A 280 -18.99 16.89 -2.62
CA SER A 280 -18.75 16.18 -3.88
C SER A 280 -17.27 15.83 -4.04
N VAL A 281 -16.98 14.70 -4.67
CA VAL A 281 -15.61 14.29 -5.01
C VAL A 281 -15.26 14.85 -6.38
N GLN A 282 -14.23 15.68 -6.43
CA GLN A 282 -13.70 16.20 -7.68
C GLN A 282 -12.87 15.13 -8.43
N TYR A 283 -11.95 14.48 -7.72
CA TYR A 283 -11.19 13.35 -8.27
C TYR A 283 -10.65 12.42 -7.17
N LEU A 284 -10.34 11.20 -7.59
CA LEU A 284 -9.53 10.23 -6.85
C LEU A 284 -8.21 10.03 -7.59
N ASP A 285 -7.08 10.05 -6.88
CA ASP A 285 -5.74 9.82 -7.42
C ASP A 285 -5.02 8.73 -6.62
N LEU A 286 -4.84 7.56 -7.22
CA LEU A 286 -4.16 6.41 -6.64
C LEU A 286 -2.79 6.21 -7.30
N LYS A 287 -1.72 6.22 -6.50
CA LYS A 287 -0.34 6.05 -6.98
C LYS A 287 0.58 5.48 -5.92
N ARG A 288 1.83 5.18 -6.28
CA ARG A 288 2.89 4.93 -5.30
C ARG A 288 3.21 6.21 -4.53
N ALA A 289 3.37 6.10 -3.22
CA ALA A 289 3.88 7.16 -2.37
C ALA A 289 5.36 7.41 -2.69
N GLU A 290 5.75 8.68 -2.75
CA GLU A 290 7.13 9.14 -2.94
C GLU A 290 7.95 9.07 -1.65
#